data_AF-A0A931P419-F1
#
_entry.id   AF-A0A931P419-F1
#
_cell.length_a   1.000
_cell.length_b   1.000
_cell.length_c   1.000
_cell.angle_alpha   90.00
_cell.angle_beta   90.00
_cell.angle_gamma   90.00
#
_symmetry.space_group_name_H-M   'P 1'
#
loop_
_entity.id
_entity.type
_entity.pdbx_description
1 polymer ?
#
loop_
_entity_poly.entity_id
_entity_poly.type
_entity_poly.pdbx_seq_one_letter_code
_entity_poly.pdbx_strand_id
1 'polypeptide(L)'
;MKTESLVIDQNDGVETVPLMFLQAGQDAYVSDVMGDEHLVHRLREMGLYAGVPIRMIRPGNPCIIGLGRQRLGIRCDDLASIFVQVPAREF
;
A
#
# COMPACT_ATOMS: atom_id res chain seq x y z
N MET A 1 -1.20 19.50 24.81
CA MET A 1 -2.32 18.73 24.22
C MET A 1 -1.79 17.34 23.91
N LYS A 2 -2.43 16.31 24.50
CA LYS A 2 -2.18 14.86 24.38
C LYS A 2 -1.96 14.45 22.91
N THR A 3 -0.85 13.76 22.58
CA THR A 3 -0.63 12.30 22.68
C THR A 3 -1.46 11.52 21.66
N GLU A 4 -0.80 11.07 20.58
CA GLU A 4 -0.97 9.77 19.91
C GLU A 4 0.37 9.45 19.21
N SER A 5 1.42 9.12 19.97
CA SER A 5 1.90 7.74 20.12
C SER A 5 1.86 6.95 18.81
N LEU A 6 2.84 7.19 17.94
CA LEU A 6 3.21 6.24 16.90
C LEU A 6 3.84 5.04 17.62
N VAL A 7 3.03 4.01 17.83
CA VAL A 7 3.47 2.72 18.36
C VAL A 7 4.48 2.13 17.38
N ILE A 8 5.76 2.36 17.65
CA ILE A 8 6.84 1.55 17.07
C ILE A 8 6.84 0.21 17.81
N ASP A 9 5.96 -0.69 17.36
CA ASP A 9 6.02 -2.09 17.76
C ASP A 9 7.36 -2.65 17.26
N GLN A 10 8.14 -3.16 18.20
CA GLN A 10 9.46 -3.70 17.94
C GLN A 10 9.32 -5.07 17.27
N ASN A 11 10.10 -5.29 16.20
CA ASN A 11 10.54 -6.58 15.67
C ASN A 11 9.63 -7.31 14.64
N ASP A 12 9.77 -6.90 13.38
CA ASP A 12 10.17 -7.75 12.24
C ASP A 12 10.74 -6.76 11.20
N GLY A 13 11.63 -7.15 10.30
CA GLY A 13 12.22 -6.22 9.32
C GLY A 13 11.20 -5.73 8.28
N VAL A 14 10.17 -4.98 8.67
CA VAL A 14 9.10 -4.50 7.80
C VAL A 14 8.77 -3.03 8.09
N GLU A 15 8.90 -2.18 7.08
CA GLU A 15 8.58 -0.75 7.18
C GLU A 15 7.24 -0.47 6.50
N THR A 16 6.35 0.26 7.18
CA THR A 16 5.07 0.67 6.59
C THR A 16 5.22 2.02 5.93
N VAL A 17 5.07 2.07 4.59
CA VAL A 17 5.20 3.27 3.77
C VAL A 17 3.96 3.47 2.91
N PRO A 18 3.62 4.70 2.50
CA PRO A 18 2.58 4.92 1.51
C PRO A 18 2.94 4.27 0.16
N LEU A 19 1.94 3.75 -0.56
CA LEU A 19 2.12 3.07 -1.86
C LEU A 19 2.96 3.88 -2.86
N MET A 20 2.86 5.21 -2.82
CA MET A 20 3.61 6.14 -3.68
C MET A 20 5.14 6.10 -3.48
N PHE A 21 5.63 5.60 -2.35
CA PHE A 21 7.06 5.46 -2.07
C PHE A 21 7.68 4.19 -2.68
N LEU A 22 6.85 3.24 -3.11
CA LEU A 22 7.33 2.05 -3.83
C LEU A 22 7.91 2.42 -5.20
N GLN A 23 9.05 1.83 -5.50
CA GLN A 23 9.69 1.93 -6.81
C GLN A 23 9.22 0.81 -7.74
N ALA A 24 9.27 1.06 -9.05
CA ALA A 24 8.97 0.05 -10.05
C ALA A 24 9.82 -1.22 -9.83
N GLY A 25 9.15 -2.36 -9.77
CA GLY A 25 9.74 -3.67 -9.55
C GLY A 25 9.78 -4.13 -8.09
N GLN A 26 9.53 -3.26 -7.11
CA GLN A 26 9.51 -3.64 -5.69
C GLN A 26 8.23 -4.39 -5.31
N ASP A 27 8.39 -5.38 -4.45
CA ASP A 27 7.32 -6.17 -3.86
C ASP A 27 6.98 -5.65 -2.44
N ALA A 28 5.70 -5.65 -2.08
CA ALA A 28 5.19 -5.21 -0.79
C ALA A 28 3.89 -5.91 -0.43
N TYR A 29 3.45 -5.76 0.81
CA TYR A 29 2.15 -6.23 1.27
C TYR A 29 1.26 -5.03 1.59
N VAL A 30 -0.02 -5.06 1.21
CA VAL A 30 -0.94 -3.99 1.61
C VAL A 30 -1.12 -4.05 3.12
N SER A 31 -0.83 -2.95 3.82
CA SER A 31 -1.02 -2.84 5.26
C SER A 31 -2.44 -2.37 5.57
N ASP A 32 -2.84 -1.27 4.94
CA ASP A 32 -4.13 -0.63 5.18
C ASP A 32 -4.55 0.20 3.95
N VAL A 33 -5.86 0.40 3.81
CA VAL A 33 -6.44 1.19 2.72
C VAL A 33 -7.43 2.17 3.36
N MET A 34 -7.02 3.42 3.47
CA MET A 34 -7.82 4.50 4.03
C MET A 34 -8.38 5.38 2.90
N GLY A 35 -9.59 5.88 3.04
CA GLY A 35 -10.21 6.74 2.04
C GLY A 35 -11.73 6.74 2.17
N ASP A 36 -12.40 7.19 1.10
CA ASP A 36 -13.85 7.11 1.01
C ASP A 36 -14.34 5.65 1.06
N GLU A 37 -15.41 5.38 1.81
CA GLU A 37 -15.96 4.04 2.01
C GLU A 37 -16.29 3.35 0.67
N HIS A 38 -16.90 4.06 -0.28
CA HIS A 38 -17.23 3.48 -1.59
C HIS A 38 -15.97 3.10 -2.38
N LEU A 39 -14.91 3.91 -2.26
CA LEU A 39 -13.64 3.63 -2.92
C LEU A 39 -12.92 2.44 -2.27
N VAL A 40 -12.85 2.39 -0.94
CA VAL A 40 -12.26 1.26 -0.20
C VAL A 40 -12.99 -0.03 -0.52
N HIS A 41 -14.33 -0.02 -0.54
CA HIS A 41 -15.13 -1.17 -0.93
C HIS A 41 -14.84 -1.63 -2.36
N ARG A 42 -14.79 -0.71 -3.33
CA ARG A 42 -14.47 -1.05 -4.72
C ARG A 42 -13.05 -1.63 -4.86
N LEU A 43 -12.07 -1.04 -4.18
CA LEU A 43 -10.69 -1.54 -4.17
C LEU A 43 -10.65 -2.98 -3.61
N ARG A 44 -11.38 -3.24 -2.53
CA ARG A 44 -11.52 -4.58 -1.95
C ARG A 44 -12.18 -5.57 -2.90
N GLU A 45 -13.24 -5.18 -3.60
CA GLU A 45 -13.88 -6.01 -4.64
C GLU A 45 -12.93 -6.36 -5.79
N MET A 46 -12.02 -5.45 -6.14
CA MET A 46 -10.96 -5.70 -7.13
C MET A 46 -9.79 -6.54 -6.56
N GLY A 47 -9.82 -6.89 -5.28
CA GLY A 47 -8.82 -7.72 -4.62
C GLY A 47 -7.73 -6.95 -3.87
N LEU A 48 -7.84 -5.63 -3.76
CA LEU A 48 -6.91 -4.79 -2.98
C LEU A 48 -7.42 -4.62 -1.55
N TYR A 49 -6.87 -5.38 -0.63
CA TYR A 49 -7.20 -5.34 0.81
C TYR A 49 -5.96 -5.65 1.66
N ALA A 50 -6.01 -5.35 2.96
CA ALA A 50 -4.90 -5.60 3.88
C ALA A 50 -4.44 -7.07 3.85
N GLY A 51 -3.14 -7.29 3.80
CA GLY A 51 -2.47 -8.60 3.75
C GLY A 51 -2.21 -9.14 2.35
N VAL A 52 -2.66 -8.48 1.27
CA VAL A 52 -2.38 -8.98 -0.09
C VAL A 52 -0.98 -8.58 -0.56
N PRO A 53 -0.23 -9.51 -1.19
CA PRO A 53 1.02 -9.17 -1.84
C PRO A 53 0.74 -8.40 -3.13
N ILE A 54 1.48 -7.31 -3.30
CA ILE A 54 1.46 -6.49 -4.49
C ILE A 54 2.88 -6.27 -4.99
N ARG A 55 2.99 -6.02 -6.30
CA ARG A 55 4.24 -5.61 -6.91
C ARG A 55 4.05 -4.28 -7.60
N MET A 56 4.88 -3.30 -7.28
CA MET A 56 4.84 -2.04 -7.98
C MET A 56 5.31 -2.22 -9.43
N ILE A 57 4.47 -1.88 -10.41
CA ILE A 57 4.82 -1.94 -11.84
C ILE A 57 5.20 -0.55 -12.33
N ARG A 58 4.43 0.47 -11.94
CA ARG A 58 4.66 1.85 -12.36
C ARG A 58 4.27 2.83 -11.23
N PRO A 59 5.24 3.52 -10.61
CA PRO A 59 4.95 4.65 -9.72
C PRO A 59 4.37 5.85 -10.49
N GLY A 60 3.63 6.71 -9.79
CA GLY A 60 3.10 7.97 -10.30
C GLY A 60 1.57 8.01 -10.36
N ASN A 61 1.02 8.88 -11.21
CA ASN A 61 -0.41 8.97 -11.49
C ASN A 61 -0.66 8.76 -13.00
N PRO A 62 -1.29 7.64 -13.43
CA PRO A 62 -1.81 6.55 -12.60
C PRO A 62 -0.69 5.62 -12.08
N CYS A 63 -0.86 5.18 -10.84
CA CYS A 63 -0.03 4.15 -10.22
C CYS A 63 -0.49 2.78 -10.73
N ILE A 64 0.43 1.93 -11.17
CA ILE A 64 0.09 0.58 -11.63
C ILE A 64 0.76 -0.42 -10.71
N ILE A 65 -0.05 -1.29 -10.11
CA ILE A 65 0.41 -2.38 -9.27
C ILE A 65 -0.01 -3.72 -9.87
N GLY A 66 0.84 -4.72 -9.72
CA GLY A 66 0.52 -6.11 -9.97
C GLY A 66 -0.12 -6.70 -8.71
N LEU A 67 -1.34 -7.20 -8.85
CA LEU A 67 -2.08 -7.89 -7.80
C LEU A 67 -2.31 -9.33 -8.25
N GLY A 68 -1.45 -10.24 -7.79
CA GLY A 68 -1.44 -11.62 -8.28
C GLY A 68 -1.23 -11.70 -9.80
N ARG A 69 -2.27 -12.12 -10.54
CA ARG A 69 -2.23 -12.31 -12.01
C ARG A 69 -2.77 -11.11 -12.80
N GLN A 70 -3.31 -10.10 -12.12
CA GLN A 70 -3.89 -8.93 -12.76
C GLN A 70 -3.10 -7.66 -12.43
N ARG A 71 -3.31 -6.62 -13.23
CA ARG A 71 -2.70 -5.30 -13.03
C ARG A 71 -3.80 -4.32 -12.69
N LEU A 72 -3.66 -3.66 -11.55
CA LEU A 72 -4.60 -2.66 -11.09
C LEU A 72 -4.01 -1.27 -11.30
N GLY A 73 -4.72 -0.44 -12.06
CA GLY A 73 -4.40 0.98 -12.23
C GLY A 73 -5.13 1.80 -11.17
N ILE A 74 -4.39 2.39 -10.26
CA ILE A 74 -4.90 3.23 -9.19
C ILE A 74 -4.57 4.67 -9.54
N ARG A 75 -5.61 5.49 -9.62
CA ARG A 75 -5.43 6.92 -9.78
C ARG A 75 -5.15 7.49 -8.39
N CYS A 76 -3.92 7.91 -8.14
CA CYS A 76 -3.50 8.50 -6.88
C CYS A 76 -3.96 9.97 -6.83
N ASP A 77 -5.27 10.17 -6.95
CA ASP A 77 -5.94 11.40 -6.57
C ASP A 77 -6.32 11.27 -5.08
N ASP A 78 -6.52 12.38 -4.38
CA ASP A 78 -6.60 12.53 -2.90
C ASP A 78 -7.63 11.64 -2.16
N LEU A 79 -8.36 10.78 -2.87
CA LEU A 79 -9.50 10.01 -2.40
C LEU A 79 -9.14 8.71 -1.64
N ALA A 80 -7.92 8.18 -1.82
CA ALA A 80 -7.46 7.01 -1.06
C ALA A 80 -5.96 7.07 -0.73
N SER A 81 -5.65 6.83 0.53
CA SER A 81 -4.30 6.60 1.06
C SER A 81 -4.10 5.10 1.28
N ILE A 82 -3.28 4.49 0.44
CA ILE A 82 -2.92 3.07 0.55
C ILE A 82 -1.55 2.97 1.23
N PHE A 83 -1.51 2.22 2.32
CA PHE A 83 -0.29 1.92 3.06
C PHE A 83 0.16 0.50 2.76
N VAL A 84 1.47 0.32 2.63
CA VAL A 84 2.09 -0.97 2.32
C VAL A 84 3.25 -1.24 3.26
N GLN A 85 3.49 -2.52 3.55
CA GLN A 85 4.65 -3.01 4.26
C GLN A 85 5.69 -3.49 3.25
N VAL A 86 6.87 -2.89 3.28
CA VAL A 86 8.04 -3.35 2.54
C VAL A 86 8.96 -4.10 3.49
N PRO A 87 9.55 -5.24 3.08
CA PRO A 87 10.60 -5.85 3.86
C PRO A 87 11.81 -4.89 3.92
N ALA A 88 12.23 -4.54 5.12
CA ALA A 88 13.48 -3.86 5.42
C ALA A 88 14.60 -4.69 4.80
N ARG A 89 15.13 -4.19 3.69
CA ARG A 89 16.21 -4.85 2.99
C ARG A 89 17.45 -4.79 3.87
N GLU A 90 17.84 -5.92 4.44
CA GLU A 90 19.17 -6.09 4.99
C GLU A 90 20.15 -6.07 3.79
N PHE A 91 20.98 -5.04 3.72
CA PHE A 91 22.01 -4.86 2.68
C PHE A 91 23.21 -5.76 2.92
#